data_AF-A0A354C2G5-F1
#
_entry.id   AF-A0A354C2G5-F1
#
_cell.length_a   1.000
_cell.length_b   1.000
_cell.length_c   1.000
_cell.angle_alpha   90.00
_cell.angle_beta   90.00
_cell.angle_gamma   90.00
#
_symmetry.space_group_name_H-M   'P 1'
#
loop_
_entity.id
_entity.type
_entity.pdbx_description
1 polymer ?
#
loop_
_entity_poly.entity_id
_entity_poly.type
_entity_poly.pdbx_seq_one_letter_code
_entity_poly.pdbx_strand_id
1 'polypeptide(L)' 'MDFRTLLHRRSVRDFQDKNVRLSTVKESLQDTCFAHAARNLQPCRFIIIQNRHVIKRLYDESKKNILSDIMQNPASPI' A
#
# COMPACT_ATOMS: atom_id res chain seq x y z
N MET A 1 -13.28 -3.49 -17.90
CA MET A 1 -13.15 -4.50 -16.85
C MET A 1 -14.54 -4.71 -16.24
N ASP A 2 -14.97 -5.93 -15.95
CA ASP A 2 -16.23 -6.16 -15.23
C ASP A 2 -16.02 -5.87 -13.74
N PHE A 3 -16.85 -5.01 -13.15
CA PHE A 3 -16.81 -4.64 -11.73
C PHE A 3 -16.97 -5.85 -10.80
N ARG A 4 -17.60 -6.94 -11.26
CA ARG A 4 -17.71 -8.18 -10.48
C ARG A 4 -16.36 -8.77 -10.10
N THR A 5 -15.29 -8.46 -10.84
CA THR A 5 -13.91 -8.87 -10.50
C THR A 5 -13.49 -8.42 -9.10
N LEU A 6 -14.06 -7.33 -8.58
CA LEU A 6 -13.77 -6.83 -7.23
C LEU A 6 -14.18 -7.81 -6.13
N LEU A 7 -15.18 -8.66 -6.36
CA LEU A 7 -15.63 -9.68 -5.41
C LEU A 7 -14.57 -10.76 -5.14
N HIS A 8 -13.62 -10.93 -6.05
CA HIS A 8 -12.54 -11.91 -5.93
C HIS A 8 -11.23 -11.30 -5.40
N ARG A 9 -11.20 -10.00 -5.11
CA ARG A 9 -9.99 -9.33 -4.62
C ARG A 9 -9.64 -9.83 -3.22
N ARG A 10 -8.37 -10.20 -3.03
CA ARG A 10 -7.81 -10.61 -1.72
C ARG A 10 -6.53 -9.84 -1.42
N SER A 11 -6.20 -9.72 -0.14
CA SER A 11 -4.91 -9.21 0.29
C SER A 11 -3.80 -10.19 -0.12
N VAL A 12 -2.90 -9.76 -1.00
CA VAL A 12 -1.73 -10.54 -1.43
C VAL A 12 -0.58 -10.28 -0.47
N ARG A 13 0.06 -11.36 0.02
CA ARG A 13 1.20 -11.28 0.97
C ARG A 13 2.49 -11.89 0.43
N ASP A 14 2.40 -12.62 -0.67
CA ASP A 14 3.53 -13.23 -1.36
C ASP A 14 3.63 -12.63 -2.76
N PHE A 15 4.75 -11.98 -3.05
CA PHE A 15 4.97 -11.23 -4.28
C PHE A 15 6.18 -11.80 -5.01
N GLN A 16 6.09 -11.85 -6.33
CA GLN A 16 7.22 -12.24 -7.16
C GLN A 16 8.36 -11.21 -7.06
N ASP A 17 9.61 -11.66 -7.20
CA ASP A 17 10.78 -10.79 -7.34
C ASP A 17 10.86 -10.18 -8.75
N LYS A 18 9.83 -9.44 -9.12
CA LYS A 18 9.68 -8.78 -10.41
C LYS A 18 9.17 -7.36 -10.22
N ASN A 19 9.80 -6.42 -10.90
CA ASN A 19 9.37 -5.03 -10.89
C ASN A 19 8.14 -4.82 -11.77
N VAL A 20 7.22 -3.99 -11.29
CA VAL A 20 6.12 -3.45 -12.09
C VAL A 20 6.60 -2.18 -12.79
N ARG A 21 6.26 -2.01 -14.07
CA ARG A 21 6.61 -0.80 -14.83
C ARG A 21 6.01 0.43 -14.16
N LEU A 22 6.79 1.51 -14.10
CA LEU A 22 6.34 2.77 -13.49
C LEU A 22 5.06 3.31 -14.17
N SER A 23 4.95 3.15 -15.49
CA SER A 23 3.77 3.57 -16.25
C SER A 23 2.49 2.87 -15.77
N THR A 24 2.54 1.56 -15.53
CA THR A 24 1.41 0.78 -15.02
C THR A 24 0.97 1.27 -13.64
N VAL A 25 1.92 1.58 -12.75
CA VAL A 25 1.59 2.13 -11.43
C VAL A 25 0.97 3.52 -11.55
N LYS A 26 1.51 4.38 -12.43
CA LYS A 26 0.99 5.73 -12.66
C LYS A 26 -0.42 5.73 -13.26
N GLU A 27 -0.71 4.81 -14.18
CA GLU A 27 -2.04 4.62 -14.76
C GLU A 27 -3.07 4.26 -13.67
N SER A 28 -2.75 3.31 -12.78
CA SER A 28 -3.62 2.98 -11.65
C SER A 28 -3.82 4.14 -10.67
N LEU A 29 -2.78 4.95 -10.44
CA LEU A 29 -2.89 6.14 -9.59
C LEU A 29 -3.73 7.25 -10.24
N GLN A 30 -3.68 7.40 -11.56
CA GLN A 30 -4.50 8.37 -12.27
C GLN A 30 -5.98 8.09 -12.04
N ASP A 31 -6.40 6.83 -12.14
CA ASP A 31 -7.79 6.42 -11.82
C ASP A 31 -8.16 6.75 -10.36
N THR A 32 -7.20 6.58 -9.44
CA THR A 32 -7.38 6.88 -8.01
C THR A 32 -7.62 8.38 -7.77
N CYS A 33 -7.00 9.26 -8.56
CA CYS A 33 -7.19 10.71 -8.45
C CYS A 33 -8.61 11.17 -8.81
N PHE A 34 -9.41 10.34 -9.48
CA PHE A 34 -10.83 10.64 -9.74
C PHE A 34 -11.75 10.25 -8.57
N ALA A 35 -11.21 9.71 -7.47
CA ALA A 35 -12.00 9.44 -6.27
C ALA A 35 -12.60 10.72 -5.68
N HIS A 36 -13.86 10.64 -5.26
CA HIS A 36 -14.53 11.76 -4.59
C HIS A 36 -13.81 12.11 -3.29
N ALA A 37 -13.56 13.40 -3.07
CA ALA A 37 -13.00 13.94 -1.83
C ALA A 37 -13.95 15.02 -1.27
N ALA A 38 -13.98 15.17 0.06
CA ALA A 38 -14.77 16.21 0.70
C ALA A 38 -14.42 17.59 0.11
N ARG A 39 -15.45 18.29 -0.38
CA ARG A 39 -15.32 19.59 -1.06
C ARG A 39 -14.32 19.61 -2.22
N ASN A 40 -14.06 18.45 -2.84
CA ASN A 40 -13.05 18.25 -3.87
C ASN A 40 -11.63 18.74 -3.48
N LEU A 41 -11.29 18.74 -2.19
CA LEU A 41 -9.98 19.22 -1.72
C LEU A 41 -8.82 18.33 -2.14
N GLN A 42 -9.10 17.08 -2.51
CA GLN A 42 -8.11 16.06 -2.89
C GLN A 42 -6.86 16.07 -1.99
N PRO A 43 -7.01 15.96 -0.64
CA PRO A 43 -5.90 16.14 0.31
C PRO A 43 -4.99 14.89 0.39
N CYS A 44 -4.78 14.20 -0.72
CA CYS A 44 -3.99 12.98 -0.81
C CYS A 44 -2.75 13.22 -1.65
N ARG A 45 -1.58 12.77 -1.16
CA ARG A 45 -0.34 12.72 -1.93
C ARG A 45 0.13 11.27 -2.00
N PHE A 46 0.69 10.89 -3.15
CA PHE A 46 1.20 9.55 -3.38
C PHE A 46 2.72 9.59 -3.58
N ILE A 47 3.42 8.64 -2.95
CA ILE A 47 4.86 8.43 -3.12
C ILE A 47 5.04 7.03 -3.68
N ILE A 48 5.67 6.92 -4.86
CA ILE A 48 6.00 5.63 -5.46
C ILE A 48 7.44 5.28 -5.09
N ILE A 49 7.64 4.16 -4.40
CA ILE A 49 8.96 3.65 -4.05
C ILE A 49 9.21 2.40 -4.91
N GLN A 50 10.23 2.46 -5.78
CA GLN A 50 10.65 1.30 -6.59
C GLN A 50 12.00 0.71 -6.13
N ASN A 51 12.75 1.42 -5.28
CA ASN A 51 14.00 0.92 -4.75
C ASN A 51 13.73 -0.21 -3.73
N ARG A 52 14.15 -1.44 -4.08
CA ARG A 52 13.93 -2.65 -3.26
C ARG A 52 14.58 -2.57 -1.88
N HIS A 53 15.75 -1.94 -1.75
CA HIS A 53 16.41 -1.76 -0.46
C HIS A 53 15.62 -0.81 0.44
N VAL A 54 15.08 0.27 -0.11
CA VAL A 54 14.23 1.21 0.64
C VAL A 54 12.94 0.53 1.10
N ILE A 55 12.28 -0.23 0.22
CA ILE A 55 11.08 -1.00 0.56
C ILE A 55 11.38 -1.99 1.69
N LYS A 56 12.47 -2.75 1.57
CA LYS A 56 12.88 -3.72 2.60
C LYS A 56 13.15 -3.04 3.94
N ARG A 57 13.89 -1.92 3.94
CA ARG A 57 14.16 -1.15 5.16
C ARG A 57 12.86 -0.69 5.83
N LEU A 58 11.91 -0.13 5.07
CA LEU A 58 10.62 0.30 5.61
C LEU A 58 9.83 -0.87 6.22
N TYR A 59 9.85 -2.02 5.55
CA TYR A 59 9.22 -3.24 6.05
C TYR A 59 9.86 -3.73 7.37
N ASP A 60 11.19 -3.82 7.41
CA ASP A 60 11.91 -4.31 8.58
C ASP A 60 11.67 -3.40 9.80
N GLU A 61 11.71 -2.08 9.62
CA GLU A 61 11.42 -1.10 10.69
C GLU A 61 9.96 -1.15 11.14
N SER A 62 9.00 -1.22 10.20
CA SER A 62 7.57 -1.34 10.53
C SER A 62 7.30 -2.61 11.34
N LYS A 63 7.85 -3.75 10.92
CA LYS A 63 7.72 -5.02 11.63
C LYS A 63 8.32 -4.95 13.03
N LYS A 64 9.52 -4.40 13.16
CA LYS A 64 10.19 -4.22 14.46
C LYS A 64 9.34 -3.39 15.42
N ASN A 65 8.78 -2.28 14.95
CA ASN A 65 7.98 -1.38 15.78
C ASN A 65 6.67 -2.05 16.22
N ILE A 66 5.95 -2.69 15.30
CA ILE A 66 4.71 -3.41 15.63
C ILE A 66 4.97 -4.51 16.66
N LEU A 67 6.03 -5.31 16.49
CA LEU A 67 6.38 -6.35 17.45
C LEU A 67 6.74 -5.78 18.82
N SER A 68 7.49 -4.67 18.86
CA SER A 68 7.81 -3.97 20.10
C SER A 68 6.55 -3.50 20.83
N ASP A 69 5.58 -2.94 20.10
CA ASP A 69 4.33 -2.45 20.68
C ASP A 69 3.49 -3.60 21.26
N ILE A 70 3.40 -4.73 20.55
CA ILE A 70 2.71 -5.94 21.03
C ILE A 70 3.41 -6.51 22.27
N MET A 71 4.74 -6.51 22.31
CA MET A 71 5.48 -7.02 23.46
C MET A 71 5.30 -6.13 24.71
N GLN A 72 5.22 -4.81 24.53
CA GLN A 72 5.01 -3.86 25.63
C GLN A 72 3.56 -3.83 26.10
N ASN A 73 2.61 -4.01 25.17
CA ASN A 73 1.19 -4.09 25.47
C ASN A 73 0.52 -5.21 24.64
N PRO A 74 0.45 -6.44 25.18
CA PRO A 74 -0.16 -7.57 24.48
C PRO A 74 -1.66 -7.41 24.17
N ALA A 75 -2.34 -6.48 24.85
CA ALA A 75 -3.74 -6.14 24.59
C ALA A 75 -3.91 -4.97 23.59
N SER A 76 -2.81 -4.52 22.97
CA SER A 76 -2.85 -3.49 21.93
C SER A 76 -3.76 -3.93 20.77
N PRO A 77 -4.62 -3.04 20.23
CA PRO A 77 -5.49 -3.34 19.08
C PRO A 77 -4.74 -3.35 17.73
N ILE A 78 -3.41 -3.19 17.75
CA ILE A 78 -2.52 -3.20 16.58
C ILE A 78 -2.13 -4.64 16.22
#